data_AF-A0A1I3XUX6-F1
#
_entry.id   AF-A0A1I3XUX6-F1
#
_cell.length_a   1.000
_cell.length_b   1.000
_cell.length_c   1.000
_cell.angle_alpha   90.00
_cell.angle_beta   90.00
_cell.angle_gamma   90.00
#
_symmetry.space_group_name_H-M   'P 1'
#
loop_
_entity.id
_entity.type
_entity.pdbx_description
1 polymer ?
#
loop_
_entity_poly.entity_id
_entity_poly.type
_entity_poly.pdbx_seq_one_letter_code
_entity_poly.pdbx_strand_id
1 'polypeptide(L)'
;MCYPACKRDAISVVPGNGPFLGDHGGGFSLIELMIVVAIIAILAAIAYPSYTSHITKTHRVAAEACLSEVANYMERYYTTTLSYKGATMPALDCRSAQQTGANYSYAFSPAAPSSSAYTAQATPINAQLTRDTKCGTLSLDQSGTRSASTGDVTCW
;
A
#
# COMPACT_ATOMS: atom_id res chain seq x y z
N MET A 1 29.56 -63.06 11.52
CA MET A 1 29.63 -62.94 10.05
C MET A 1 30.44 -61.69 9.75
N CYS A 2 31.73 -61.88 9.43
CA CYS A 2 32.66 -60.85 8.98
C CYS A 2 32.73 -60.89 7.44
N TYR A 3 32.70 -59.75 6.77
CA TYR A 3 33.20 -59.54 5.40
C TYR A 3 33.89 -58.15 5.35
N PRO A 4 34.84 -57.91 4.43
CA PRO A 4 36.19 -57.52 4.80
C PRO A 4 36.58 -56.13 4.28
N ALA A 5 37.75 -55.71 4.75
CA ALA A 5 38.53 -54.54 4.40
C ALA A 5 38.46 -54.09 2.92
N CYS A 6 37.99 -52.87 2.70
CA CYS A 6 38.31 -52.09 1.51
C CYS A 6 39.60 -51.29 1.79
N LYS A 7 40.64 -51.68 1.06
CA LYS A 7 42.02 -51.21 1.13
C LYS A 7 42.09 -49.73 0.74
N ARG A 8 42.61 -48.89 1.64
CA ARG A 8 42.93 -47.48 1.39
C ARG A 8 44.30 -47.42 0.71
N ASP A 9 44.31 -47.45 -0.62
CA ASP A 9 45.53 -47.13 -1.37
C ASP A 9 45.72 -45.61 -1.32
N ALA A 10 46.83 -45.21 -0.69
CA ALA A 10 47.26 -43.83 -0.56
C ALA A 10 47.71 -43.32 -1.93
N ILE A 11 46.89 -42.47 -2.56
CA ILE A 11 47.32 -41.65 -3.68
C ILE A 11 48.06 -40.43 -3.10
N SER A 12 49.38 -40.43 -3.25
CA SER A 12 50.24 -39.30 -2.92
C SER A 12 50.03 -38.21 -3.96
N VAL A 13 49.21 -37.21 -3.63
CA VAL A 13 49.10 -35.98 -4.42
C VAL A 13 50.39 -35.20 -4.25
N VAL A 14 51.21 -35.17 -5.30
CA VAL A 14 52.33 -34.24 -5.43
C VAL A 14 51.73 -32.84 -5.65
N PRO A 15 52.05 -31.82 -4.82
CA PRO A 15 51.67 -30.46 -5.15
C PRO A 15 52.51 -29.99 -6.34
N GLY A 16 51.94 -30.03 -7.53
CA GLY A 16 52.48 -29.35 -8.69
C GLY A 16 52.42 -27.85 -8.46
N ASN A 17 53.58 -27.23 -8.28
CA ASN A 17 53.75 -25.77 -8.42
C ASN A 17 53.55 -25.40 -9.90
N GLY A 18 52.30 -25.37 -10.34
CA GLY A 18 51.93 -24.69 -11.58
C GLY A 18 52.02 -23.17 -11.35
N PRO A 19 52.47 -22.39 -12.34
CA PRO A 19 52.42 -20.93 -12.23
C PRO A 19 50.97 -20.53 -11.98
N PHE A 20 50.75 -19.77 -10.89
CA PHE A 20 49.52 -19.06 -10.64
C PHE A 20 49.29 -18.09 -11.81
N LEU A 21 48.65 -18.58 -12.86
CA LEU A 21 47.98 -17.75 -13.85
C LEU A 21 46.93 -16.99 -13.05
N GLY A 22 47.27 -15.75 -12.70
CA GLY A 22 46.36 -14.84 -12.06
C GLY A 22 45.09 -14.79 -12.86
N ASP A 23 43.99 -15.21 -12.23
CA ASP A 23 42.66 -14.84 -12.66
C ASP A 23 42.66 -13.31 -12.76
N HIS A 24 42.49 -12.78 -13.97
CA HIS A 24 42.16 -11.38 -14.12
C HIS A 24 40.78 -11.21 -13.50
N GLY A 25 40.73 -11.00 -12.18
CA GLY A 25 39.52 -10.66 -11.47
C GLY A 25 38.87 -9.50 -12.20
N GLY A 26 37.83 -9.80 -12.97
CA GLY A 26 37.16 -8.87 -13.86
C GLY A 26 36.47 -7.80 -13.05
N GLY A 27 37.19 -6.71 -12.77
CA GLY A 27 36.64 -5.53 -12.13
C GLY A 27 35.70 -4.81 -13.11
N PHE A 28 34.50 -4.48 -12.63
CA PHE A 28 33.57 -3.59 -13.32
C PHE A 28 34.27 -2.26 -13.68
N SER A 29 34.11 -1.79 -14.92
CA SER A 29 34.70 -0.51 -15.30
C SER A 29 33.90 0.66 -14.72
N LEU A 30 34.58 1.74 -14.34
CA LEU A 30 33.92 2.97 -13.86
C LEU A 30 32.95 3.55 -14.91
N ILE A 31 33.31 3.44 -16.20
CA ILE A 31 32.42 3.92 -17.27
C ILE A 31 31.20 3.02 -17.45
N GLU A 32 31.34 1.72 -17.22
CA GLU A 32 30.23 0.76 -17.30
C GLU A 32 29.20 1.06 -16.21
N LEU A 33 29.66 1.34 -14.98
CA LEU A 33 28.80 1.74 -13.88
C LEU A 33 28.10 3.07 -14.16
N MET A 34 28.77 4.05 -14.77
CA MET A 34 28.15 5.34 -15.13
C MET A 34 26.99 5.19 -16.12
N ILE A 35 27.15 4.32 -17.13
CA ILE A 35 26.07 4.05 -18.09
C ILE A 35 24.89 3.36 -17.40
N VAL A 36 25.17 2.38 -16.53
CA VAL A 36 24.12 1.68 -15.77
C VAL A 36 23.34 2.64 -14.89
N VAL A 37 24.02 3.52 -14.14
CA VAL A 37 23.36 4.53 -13.30
C VAL A 37 22.53 5.50 -14.13
N ALA A 38 23.03 5.93 -15.30
CA ALA A 38 22.29 6.80 -16.19
C ALA A 38 20.98 6.16 -16.68
N ILE A 39 21.02 4.87 -17.05
CA ILE A 39 19.81 4.13 -17.46
C ILE A 39 18.82 3.99 -16.29
N ILE A 40 19.31 3.63 -15.09
CA ILE A 40 18.46 3.49 -13.90
C ILE A 40 17.81 4.83 -13.55
N ALA A 41 18.52 5.95 -13.67
CA ALA A 41 17.97 7.28 -13.40
C ALA A 41 16.79 7.63 -14.32
N ILE A 42 16.90 7.31 -15.61
CA ILE A 42 15.82 7.53 -16.59
C ILE A 42 14.61 6.66 -16.25
N LEU A 43 14.82 5.39 -15.93
CA LEU A 43 13.74 4.47 -15.57
C LEU A 43 13.04 4.90 -14.27
N ALA A 44 13.81 5.30 -13.25
CA ALA A 44 13.29 5.74 -11.97
C ALA A 44 12.42 7.00 -12.11
N ALA A 45 12.78 7.93 -12.99
CA ALA A 45 12.02 9.16 -13.23
C ALA A 45 10.58 8.89 -13.71
N ILE A 46 10.35 7.82 -14.47
CA ILE A 46 9.02 7.45 -14.97
C ILE A 46 8.32 6.50 -14.00
N ALA A 47 9.06 5.52 -13.47
CA ALA A 47 8.49 4.47 -12.61
C ALA A 47 8.02 5.01 -11.26
N TYR A 48 8.77 5.94 -10.65
CA TYR A 48 8.47 6.46 -9.32
C TYR A 48 7.11 7.18 -9.22
N PRO A 49 6.78 8.20 -10.05
CA PRO A 49 5.46 8.85 -9.97
C PRO A 49 4.31 7.90 -10.31
N SER A 50 4.52 6.93 -11.21
CA SER A 50 3.51 5.92 -11.54
C SER A 50 3.20 5.03 -10.34
N TYR A 51 4.24 4.56 -9.64
CA TYR A 51 4.09 3.72 -8.46
C TYR A 51 3.38 4.44 -7.31
N THR A 52 3.76 5.69 -7.01
CA THR A 52 3.12 6.46 -5.94
C THR A 52 1.64 6.73 -6.25
N SER A 53 1.29 7.02 -7.50
CA SER A 53 -0.10 7.17 -7.94
C SER A 53 -0.89 5.87 -7.76
N HIS A 54 -0.32 4.72 -8.10
CA HIS A 54 -0.96 3.42 -7.92
C HIS A 54 -1.29 3.15 -6.44
N ILE A 55 -0.31 3.32 -5.54
CA ILE A 55 -0.52 3.11 -4.10
C ILE A 55 -1.57 4.08 -3.54
N THR A 56 -1.54 5.35 -3.96
CA THR A 56 -2.53 6.36 -3.57
C THR A 56 -3.94 5.93 -3.98
N LYS A 57 -4.11 5.44 -5.21
CA LYS A 57 -5.39 4.90 -5.69
C LYS A 57 -5.84 3.68 -4.89
N THR A 58 -4.93 2.76 -4.56
CA THR A 58 -5.24 1.57 -3.76
C THR A 58 -5.76 1.95 -2.37
N HIS A 59 -5.12 2.91 -1.70
CA HIS A 59 -5.61 3.41 -0.41
C HIS A 59 -6.97 4.10 -0.54
N ARG A 60 -7.22 4.82 -1.63
CA ARG A 60 -8.51 5.46 -1.89
C ARG A 60 -9.63 4.44 -2.04
N VAL A 61 -9.42 3.42 -2.87
CA VAL A 61 -10.39 2.31 -3.06
C VAL A 61 -10.68 1.59 -1.74
N ALA A 62 -9.66 1.36 -0.91
CA ALA A 62 -9.85 0.79 0.42
C ALA A 62 -10.70 1.70 1.32
N ALA A 63 -10.52 3.03 1.23
CA ALA A 63 -11.31 3.99 1.98
C ALA A 63 -12.76 4.08 1.50
N GLU A 64 -13.01 4.00 0.19
CA GLU A 64 -14.35 3.91 -0.41
C GLU A 64 -15.11 2.67 0.09
N ALA A 65 -14.41 1.52 0.14
CA ALA A 65 -14.97 0.28 0.70
C ALA A 65 -15.32 0.44 2.18
N CYS A 66 -14.43 1.08 2.96
CA CYS A 66 -14.67 1.33 4.37
C CYS A 66 -15.84 2.32 4.61
N LEU A 67 -16.01 3.35 3.77
CA LEU A 67 -17.20 4.22 3.81
C LEU A 67 -18.48 3.44 3.50
N SER A 68 -18.42 2.47 2.59
CA SER A 68 -19.56 1.59 2.30
C SER A 68 -19.91 0.69 3.50
N GLU A 69 -18.92 0.24 4.28
CA GLU A 69 -19.15 -0.48 5.53
C GLU A 69 -19.79 0.41 6.61
N VAL A 70 -19.35 1.67 6.71
CA VAL A 70 -19.99 2.68 7.57
C VAL A 70 -21.46 2.88 7.16
N ALA A 71 -21.76 2.98 5.87
CA ALA A 71 -23.14 3.12 5.39
C ALA A 71 -24.00 1.91 5.80
N ASN A 72 -23.49 0.68 5.61
CA ASN A 72 -24.19 -0.53 6.05
C ASN A 72 -24.44 -0.55 7.56
N TYR A 73 -23.48 -0.07 8.37
CA TYR A 73 -23.69 0.08 9.81
C TYR A 73 -24.79 1.10 10.13
N MET A 74 -24.81 2.22 9.42
CA MET A 74 -25.81 3.28 9.63
C MET A 74 -27.22 2.78 9.30
N GLU A 75 -27.41 2.03 8.21
CA GLU A 75 -28.70 1.42 7.88
C GLU A 75 -29.21 0.47 8.98
N ARG A 76 -28.30 -0.31 9.58
CA ARG A 76 -28.62 -1.16 10.73
C ARG A 76 -29.01 -0.33 11.95
N TYR A 77 -28.28 0.75 12.24
CA TYR A 77 -28.58 1.66 13.34
C TYR A 77 -29.96 2.33 13.16
N TYR A 78 -30.29 2.73 11.92
CA TYR A 78 -31.60 3.31 11.61
C TYR A 78 -32.72 2.29 11.81
N THR A 79 -32.51 1.03 11.43
CA THR A 79 -33.51 -0.03 11.60
C THR A 79 -33.87 -0.26 13.07
N THR A 80 -32.92 -0.09 14.00
CA THR A 80 -33.16 -0.30 15.43
C THR A 80 -33.65 0.95 16.17
N THR A 81 -33.24 2.13 15.72
CA THR A 81 -33.46 3.41 16.43
C THR A 81 -34.49 4.29 15.73
N LEU A 82 -34.87 3.97 14.49
CA LEU A 82 -35.72 4.77 13.59
C LEU A 82 -35.21 6.20 13.38
N SER A 83 -33.92 6.41 13.58
CA SER A 83 -33.27 7.71 13.56
C SER A 83 -31.75 7.52 13.45
N TYR A 84 -31.06 8.36 12.69
CA TYR A 84 -29.59 8.41 12.72
C TYR A 84 -29.04 9.24 13.89
N LYS A 85 -29.90 9.98 14.59
CA LYS A 85 -29.48 10.93 15.63
C LYS A 85 -28.75 10.20 16.75
N GLY A 86 -27.61 10.75 17.15
CA GLY A 86 -26.78 10.16 18.20
C GLY A 86 -25.89 9.00 17.74
N ALA A 87 -25.97 8.60 16.46
CA ALA A 87 -25.01 7.66 15.91
C ALA A 87 -23.59 8.25 15.99
N THR A 88 -22.66 7.46 16.51
CA THR A 88 -21.24 7.75 16.51
C THR A 88 -20.55 6.89 15.45
N MET A 89 -19.37 7.32 15.00
CA MET A 89 -18.68 6.61 13.93
C MET A 89 -18.25 5.21 14.40
N PRO A 90 -18.69 4.12 13.75
CA PRO A 90 -18.52 2.75 14.25
C PRO A 90 -17.06 2.31 14.26
N ALA A 91 -16.64 1.57 15.30
CA ALA A 91 -15.31 0.99 15.39
C ALA A 91 -15.19 -0.25 14.47
N LEU A 92 -15.02 -0.01 13.16
CA LEU A 92 -14.85 -1.03 12.14
C LEU A 92 -13.37 -1.38 11.93
N ASP A 93 -13.07 -2.63 11.61
CA ASP A 93 -11.69 -3.08 11.35
C ASP A 93 -11.07 -2.36 10.14
N CYS A 94 -11.87 -2.03 9.13
CA CYS A 94 -11.43 -1.27 7.97
C CYS A 94 -10.82 0.09 8.36
N ARG A 95 -11.22 0.69 9.49
CA ARG A 95 -10.71 1.98 10.00
C ARG A 95 -9.46 1.84 10.86
N SER A 96 -8.99 0.61 11.13
CA SER A 96 -7.76 0.39 11.90
C SER A 96 -6.54 0.96 11.18
N ALA A 97 -5.49 1.29 11.93
CA ALA A 97 -4.26 1.84 11.34
C ALA A 97 -3.61 0.88 10.33
N GLN A 98 -3.80 -0.43 10.51
CA GLN A 98 -3.29 -1.48 9.64
C GLN A 98 -4.04 -1.55 8.30
N GLN A 99 -5.28 -1.10 8.27
CA GLN A 99 -6.10 -1.03 7.06
C GLN A 99 -6.02 0.39 6.48
N THR A 100 -7.03 1.23 6.68
CA THR A 100 -7.07 2.58 6.08
C THR A 100 -6.72 3.70 7.06
N GLY A 101 -6.77 3.45 8.37
CA GLY A 101 -6.65 4.47 9.43
C GLY A 101 -5.29 5.18 9.48
N ALA A 102 -4.25 4.63 8.85
CA ALA A 102 -2.97 5.31 8.68
C ALA A 102 -2.97 6.36 7.56
N ASN A 103 -3.93 6.29 6.62
CA ASN A 103 -4.00 7.12 5.42
C ASN A 103 -5.27 7.98 5.36
N TYR A 104 -6.33 7.60 6.08
CA TYR A 104 -7.59 8.33 6.14
C TYR A 104 -8.11 8.45 7.57
N SER A 105 -8.64 9.62 7.90
CA SER A 105 -9.46 9.84 9.10
C SER A 105 -10.94 9.85 8.73
N TYR A 106 -11.77 9.22 9.57
CA TYR A 106 -13.19 9.06 9.31
C TYR A 106 -14.04 9.81 10.34
N ALA A 107 -14.93 10.66 9.86
CA ALA A 107 -15.84 11.43 10.71
C ALA A 107 -17.18 11.69 10.03
N PHE A 108 -18.20 11.97 10.84
CA PHE A 108 -19.42 12.59 10.34
C PHE A 108 -19.16 14.09 10.24
N SER A 109 -19.24 14.61 9.03
CA SER A 109 -18.87 15.98 8.70
C SER A 109 -19.69 16.44 7.50
N PRO A 110 -20.10 17.72 7.41
CA PRO A 110 -19.78 18.83 8.32
C PRO A 110 -20.62 18.85 9.61
N ALA A 111 -21.62 17.99 9.73
CA ALA A 111 -22.51 17.94 10.87
C ALA A 111 -22.64 16.53 11.43
N ALA A 112 -23.01 16.44 12.71
CA ALA A 112 -23.40 15.17 13.32
C ALA A 112 -24.68 14.62 12.65
N PRO A 113 -24.88 13.29 12.65
CA PRO A 113 -26.09 12.69 12.08
C PRO A 113 -27.38 13.26 12.69
N SER A 114 -28.34 13.61 11.82
CA SER A 114 -29.67 14.08 12.20
C SER A 114 -30.64 12.90 12.35
N SER A 115 -31.95 13.15 12.47
CA SER A 115 -32.92 12.04 12.49
C SER A 115 -32.99 11.26 11.18
N SER A 116 -32.68 11.89 10.04
CA SER A 116 -32.91 11.32 8.70
C SER A 116 -31.76 11.51 7.72
N ALA A 117 -30.65 12.14 8.13
CA ALA A 117 -29.52 12.39 7.25
C ALA A 117 -28.18 12.23 7.98
N TYR A 118 -27.17 11.79 7.24
CA TYR A 118 -25.78 11.79 7.67
C TYR A 118 -24.85 11.96 6.47
N THR A 119 -23.62 12.39 6.72
CA THR A 119 -22.56 12.37 5.71
C THR A 119 -21.30 11.84 6.36
N ALA A 120 -20.88 10.65 5.94
CA ALA A 120 -19.62 10.05 6.38
C ALA A 120 -18.52 10.51 5.44
N GLN A 121 -17.41 11.01 6.00
CA GLN A 121 -16.26 11.47 5.25
C GLN A 121 -15.01 10.65 5.58
N ALA A 122 -14.20 10.37 4.57
CA ALA A 122 -12.84 9.87 4.68
C ALA A 122 -11.87 10.97 4.22
N THR A 123 -11.25 11.66 5.18
CA THR A 123 -10.31 12.75 4.95
C THR A 123 -8.88 12.18 4.85
N PRO A 124 -8.15 12.41 3.74
CA PRO A 124 -6.79 11.91 3.61
C PRO A 124 -5.86 12.57 4.64
N ILE A 125 -4.95 11.79 5.20
CA ILE A 125 -3.95 12.23 6.18
C ILE A 125 -2.55 11.73 5.77
N ASN A 126 -1.51 12.20 6.47
CA ASN A 126 -0.13 11.76 6.25
C ASN A 126 0.29 11.86 4.77
N ALA A 127 0.93 10.81 4.23
CA ALA A 127 1.37 10.77 2.85
C ALA A 127 0.22 10.83 1.85
N GLN A 128 -0.97 10.35 2.21
CA GLN A 128 -2.14 10.39 1.32
C GLN A 128 -2.61 11.84 1.09
N LEU A 129 -2.52 12.70 2.11
CA LEU A 129 -2.93 14.11 2.02
C LEU A 129 -2.18 14.87 0.91
N THR A 130 -0.88 14.63 0.76
CA THR A 130 -0.06 15.31 -0.25
C THR A 130 -0.04 14.59 -1.60
N ARG A 131 -0.41 13.30 -1.66
CA ARG A 131 -0.42 12.51 -2.88
C ARG A 131 -1.78 12.50 -3.60
N ASP A 132 -2.88 12.57 -2.86
CA ASP A 132 -4.25 12.51 -3.41
C ASP A 132 -4.85 13.90 -3.64
N THR A 133 -4.06 14.81 -4.20
CA THR A 133 -4.49 16.21 -4.48
C THR A 133 -5.62 16.30 -5.50
N LYS A 134 -5.82 15.25 -6.30
CA LYS A 134 -6.89 15.14 -7.29
C LYS A 134 -8.26 14.93 -6.64
N CYS A 135 -8.34 14.17 -5.55
CA CYS A 135 -9.63 13.75 -4.97
C CYS A 135 -9.91 14.39 -3.61
N GLY A 136 -8.90 14.53 -2.76
CA GLY A 136 -9.08 15.04 -1.40
C GLY A 136 -10.02 14.16 -0.57
N THR A 137 -10.97 14.78 0.13
CA THR A 137 -11.89 14.09 1.03
C THR A 137 -13.01 13.39 0.27
N LEU A 138 -13.20 12.11 0.55
CA LEU A 138 -14.29 11.31 0.00
C LEU A 138 -15.49 11.36 0.95
N SER A 139 -16.70 11.52 0.42
CA SER A 139 -17.94 11.58 1.20
C SER A 139 -19.00 10.64 0.66
N LEU A 140 -19.72 9.97 1.57
CA LEU A 140 -20.88 9.13 1.29
C LEU A 140 -22.02 9.52 2.23
N ASP A 141 -23.21 9.79 1.70
CA ASP A 141 -24.40 10.14 2.48
C ASP A 141 -25.42 8.98 2.60
N GLN A 142 -26.52 9.21 3.33
CA GLN A 142 -27.59 8.22 3.52
C GLN A 142 -28.35 7.83 2.24
N SER A 143 -28.23 8.63 1.18
CA SER A 143 -28.85 8.34 -0.12
C SER A 143 -27.92 7.56 -1.05
N GLY A 144 -26.71 7.24 -0.59
CA GLY A 144 -25.68 6.62 -1.42
C GLY A 144 -24.97 7.62 -2.34
N THR A 145 -25.17 8.92 -2.16
CA THR A 145 -24.49 9.94 -2.96
C THR A 145 -23.02 9.98 -2.58
N ARG A 146 -22.18 9.72 -3.58
CA ARG A 146 -20.72 9.71 -3.50
C ARG A 146 -20.19 11.04 -4.02
N SER A 147 -19.28 11.66 -3.28
CA SER A 147 -18.63 12.90 -3.72
C SER A 147 -17.20 13.02 -3.23
N ALA A 148 -16.39 13.75 -3.98
CA ALA A 148 -15.03 14.12 -3.62
C ALA A 148 -14.97 15.64 -3.39
N SER A 149 -14.16 16.10 -2.44
CA SER A 149 -14.08 17.53 -2.09
C SER A 149 -13.59 18.42 -3.24
N THR A 150 -12.86 17.85 -4.19
CA THR A 150 -12.39 18.56 -5.40
C THR A 150 -13.44 18.61 -6.51
N GLY A 151 -14.53 17.86 -6.39
CA GLY A 151 -15.58 17.76 -7.41
C GLY A 151 -15.25 16.82 -8.58
N ASP A 152 -14.09 16.14 -8.56
CA ASP A 152 -13.72 15.21 -9.63
C ASP A 152 -14.50 13.88 -9.49
N VAL A 153 -15.30 13.56 -10.50
CA VAL A 153 -16.18 12.39 -10.53
C VAL A 153 -15.42 11.06 -10.71
N THR A 154 -14.13 11.09 -11.06
CA THR A 154 -13.30 9.88 -11.26
C THR A 154 -12.68 9.35 -9.97
N CYS A 155 -13.03 9.97 -8.83
CA CYS A 155 -12.48 9.66 -7.52
C CYS A 155 -13.20 8.55 -6.76
N TRP A 156 -14.33 8.05 -7.30
CA TRP A 156 -15.23 7.06 -6.70
C TRP A 156 -15.59 5.93 -7.67
#